data_AF-G2DD83-F1
#
_entry.id   AF-G2DD83-F1
#
_cell.length_a   1.000
_cell.length_b   1.000
_cell.length_c   1.000
_cell.angle_alpha   90.00
_cell.angle_beta   90.00
_cell.angle_gamma   90.00
#
_symmetry.space_group_name_H-M   'P 1'
#
loop_
_entity.id
_entity.type
_entity.pdbx_description
1 polymer ?
#
loop_
_entity_poly.entity_id
_entity_poly.type
_entity_poly.pdbx_seq_one_letter_code
_entity_poly.pdbx_strand_id
1 'polypeptide(L)'
;MADDLQEPPGQGFAIVAESLYLANLLIAPGLAFIALLYFYRKKMQGAPPLAVCHLQQTLAASLWAGVLLVLVNLLILALGGYEGTYTWMLVIIYFTVCHSTLVLLGVLGLAKAMAGQCFRFPWVGCPLPPGCQD
;
A
#
# COMPACT_ATOMS: atom_id res chain seq x y z
N MET A 1 -34.52 -13.35 -8.02
CA MET A 1 -33.39 -13.51 -7.08
C MET A 1 -32.12 -13.66 -7.91
N ALA A 2 -31.68 -12.58 -8.55
CA ALA A 2 -30.52 -12.56 -9.46
C ALA A 2 -29.91 -11.14 -9.54
N ASP A 3 -29.96 -10.39 -8.44
CA ASP A 3 -29.46 -9.01 -8.34
C ASP A 3 -28.32 -8.86 -7.30
N ASP A 4 -27.92 -9.95 -6.64
CA ASP A 4 -26.93 -9.96 -5.54
C ASP A 4 -25.48 -10.20 -5.98
N LEU A 5 -25.19 -10.35 -7.28
CA LEU A 5 -23.82 -10.56 -7.80
C LEU A 5 -23.26 -9.36 -8.56
N GLN A 6 -23.91 -8.20 -8.49
CA GLN A 6 -23.36 -6.98 -9.08
C GLN A 6 -22.25 -6.44 -8.15
N GLU A 7 -21.01 -6.86 -8.40
CA GLU A 7 -19.83 -6.31 -7.71
C GLU A 7 -19.92 -4.78 -7.69
N PRO A 8 -19.81 -4.11 -6.52
CA PRO A 8 -19.82 -2.67 -6.45
C PRO A 8 -18.86 -2.04 -7.48
N PRO A 9 -19.31 -0.99 -8.18
CA PRO A 9 -18.51 -0.38 -9.23
C PRO A 9 -17.16 0.06 -8.66
N GLY A 10 -16.07 -0.54 -9.16
CA GLY A 10 -14.70 -0.22 -8.72
C GLY A 10 -14.00 -1.29 -7.87
N GLN A 11 -14.72 -2.33 -7.41
CA GLN A 11 -14.17 -3.39 -6.55
C GLN A 11 -12.96 -4.11 -7.19
N GLY A 12 -13.09 -4.59 -8.43
CA GLY A 12 -11.99 -5.23 -9.15
C GLY A 12 -10.75 -4.34 -9.29
N PHE A 13 -10.93 -3.02 -9.44
CA PHE A 13 -9.81 -2.08 -9.50
C PHE A 13 -9.14 -1.90 -8.13
N ALA A 14 -9.91 -1.87 -7.05
CA ALA A 14 -9.37 -1.82 -5.70
C ALA A 14 -8.56 -3.09 -5.37
N ILE A 15 -9.06 -4.28 -5.74
CA ILE A 15 -8.34 -5.54 -5.55
C ILE A 15 -7.00 -5.53 -6.28
N VAL A 16 -6.97 -5.08 -7.55
CA VAL A 16 -5.73 -4.99 -8.33
C VAL A 16 -4.75 -4.00 -7.69
N ALA A 17 -5.22 -2.85 -7.20
CA ALA A 17 -4.37 -1.86 -6.53
C ALA A 17 -3.71 -2.41 -5.26
N GLU A 18 -4.50 -3.03 -4.37
CA GLU A 18 -4.02 -3.63 -3.13
C GLU A 18 -3.09 -4.83 -3.39
N SER A 19 -3.37 -5.60 -4.44
CA SER A 19 -2.51 -6.71 -4.89
C SER A 19 -1.16 -6.22 -5.40
N LEU A 20 -1.15 -5.14 -6.20
CA LEU A 20 0.08 -4.51 -6.68
C LEU A 20 0.91 -3.91 -5.54
N TYR A 21 0.25 -3.34 -4.53
CA TYR A 21 0.92 -2.89 -3.29
C TYR A 21 1.61 -4.05 -2.56
N LEU A 22 0.89 -5.15 -2.32
CA LEU A 22 1.46 -6.33 -1.67
C LEU A 22 2.58 -6.96 -2.50
N ALA A 23 2.41 -7.04 -3.82
CA ALA A 23 3.44 -7.53 -4.73
C ALA A 23 4.71 -6.66 -4.67
N ASN A 24 4.55 -5.33 -4.55
CA ASN A 24 5.66 -4.40 -4.38
C ASN A 24 6.40 -4.59 -3.05
N LEU A 25 5.70 -4.96 -1.99
CA LEU A 25 6.36 -5.27 -0.72
C LEU A 25 7.06 -6.63 -0.73
N LEU A 26 6.44 -7.66 -1.30
CA LEU A 26 6.84 -9.06 -1.06
C LEU A 26 7.74 -9.65 -2.14
N ILE A 27 7.43 -9.40 -3.42
CA ILE A 27 7.99 -10.21 -4.53
C ILE A 27 8.79 -9.35 -5.51
N ALA A 28 8.25 -8.19 -5.90
CA ALA A 28 8.77 -7.38 -6.99
C ALA A 28 8.83 -5.90 -6.61
N PRO A 29 9.67 -5.52 -5.63
CA PRO A 29 9.84 -4.12 -5.24
C PRO A 29 10.27 -3.28 -6.43
N GLY A 30 9.72 -2.08 -6.54
CA GLY A 30 9.97 -1.14 -7.64
C GLY A 30 9.18 -1.47 -8.90
N LEU A 31 9.21 -2.70 -9.40
CA LEU A 31 8.46 -3.09 -10.61
C LEU A 31 6.95 -3.01 -10.39
N ALA A 32 6.45 -3.58 -9.29
CA ALA A 32 5.03 -3.49 -8.97
C ALA A 32 4.60 -2.05 -8.61
N PHE A 33 5.50 -1.23 -8.04
CA PHE A 33 5.25 0.20 -7.87
C PHE A 33 5.14 0.95 -9.19
N ILE A 34 5.99 0.67 -10.17
CA ILE A 34 5.89 1.25 -11.53
C ILE A 34 4.57 0.83 -12.18
N ALA A 35 4.16 -0.43 -12.04
CA ALA A 35 2.88 -0.92 -12.54
C ALA A 35 1.70 -0.21 -11.84
N LEU A 36 1.77 0.00 -10.51
CA LEU A 36 0.78 0.76 -9.74
C LEU A 36 0.67 2.22 -10.23
N LEU A 37 1.81 2.89 -10.46
CA LEU A 37 1.85 4.25 -11.02
C LEU A 37 1.28 4.32 -12.43
N TYR A 38 1.62 3.37 -13.30
CA TYR A 38 1.05 3.28 -14.64
C TYR A 38 -0.46 3.11 -14.58
N PHE A 39 -0.94 2.23 -13.70
CA PHE A 39 -2.36 1.96 -13.53
C PHE A 39 -3.10 3.20 -13.01
N TYR A 40 -2.51 3.90 -12.04
CA TYR A 40 -3.00 5.18 -11.53
C TYR A 40 -3.15 6.22 -12.64
N ARG A 41 -2.09 6.47 -13.41
CA ARG A 41 -2.16 7.50 -14.48
C ARG A 41 -3.15 7.15 -15.58
N LYS A 42 -3.33 5.88 -15.90
CA LYS A 42 -4.19 5.43 -17.01
C LYS A 42 -5.67 5.31 -16.63
N LYS A 43 -5.98 5.01 -15.37
CA LYS A 43 -7.35 4.65 -14.94
C LYS A 43 -8.01 5.66 -14.00
N MET A 44 -7.31 6.72 -13.57
CA MET A 44 -7.88 7.72 -12.66
C MET A 44 -8.94 8.63 -13.31
N GLN A 45 -8.93 8.79 -14.63
CA GLN A 45 -9.95 9.58 -15.34
C GLN A 45 -11.25 8.78 -15.47
N GLY A 46 -12.16 8.94 -14.50
CA GLY A 46 -13.49 8.30 -14.48
C GLY A 46 -13.62 7.06 -13.60
N ALA A 47 -12.65 6.78 -12.72
CA ALA A 47 -12.74 5.65 -11.80
C ALA A 47 -13.82 5.87 -10.72
N PRO A 48 -14.54 4.80 -10.32
CA PRO A 48 -15.48 4.85 -9.20
C PRO A 48 -14.79 5.28 -7.89
N PRO A 49 -15.51 5.96 -6.98
CA PRO A 49 -14.93 6.53 -5.76
C PRO A 49 -14.22 5.50 -4.88
N LEU A 50 -14.71 4.25 -4.85
CA LEU A 50 -14.11 3.14 -4.12
C LEU A 50 -12.71 2.79 -4.65
N ALA A 51 -12.54 2.71 -5.97
CA ALA A 51 -11.25 2.43 -6.59
C ALA A 51 -10.22 3.54 -6.35
N VAL A 52 -10.67 4.81 -6.37
CA VAL A 52 -9.78 5.96 -6.15
C VAL A 52 -9.23 5.97 -4.71
N CYS A 53 -10.07 5.68 -3.71
CA CYS A 53 -9.66 5.66 -2.31
C CYS A 53 -8.58 4.59 -2.04
N HIS A 54 -8.83 3.33 -2.43
CA HIS A 54 -7.85 2.24 -2.28
C HIS A 54 -6.56 2.51 -3.06
N LEU A 55 -6.66 3.09 -4.26
CA LEU A 55 -5.50 3.36 -5.09
C LEU A 55 -4.63 4.51 -4.55
N GLN A 56 -5.23 5.60 -4.04
CA GLN A 56 -4.48 6.67 -3.38
C GLN A 56 -3.81 6.17 -2.10
N GLN A 57 -4.49 5.31 -1.35
CA GLN A 57 -4.00 4.74 -0.11
C GLN A 57 -2.81 3.80 -0.32
N THR A 58 -2.91 2.89 -1.29
CA THR A 58 -1.82 1.96 -1.67
C THR A 58 -0.61 2.69 -2.25
N LEU A 59 -0.83 3.78 -2.99
CA LEU A 59 0.26 4.64 -3.47
C LEU A 59 0.96 5.39 -2.34
N ALA A 60 0.20 6.01 -1.44
CA ALA A 60 0.77 6.72 -0.29
C ALA A 60 1.53 5.76 0.63
N ALA A 61 0.98 4.57 0.90
CA ALA A 61 1.65 3.53 1.66
C ALA A 61 2.94 3.05 0.98
N SER A 62 2.92 2.86 -0.34
CA SER A 62 4.13 2.49 -1.11
C SER A 62 5.21 3.58 -1.04
N LEU A 63 4.82 4.85 -1.12
CA LEU A 63 5.73 5.99 -1.00
C LEU A 63 6.34 6.06 0.40
N TRP A 64 5.53 5.93 1.45
CA TRP A 64 6.03 5.89 2.82
C TRP A 64 6.98 4.72 3.06
N ALA A 65 6.69 3.53 2.51
CA ALA A 65 7.59 2.39 2.57
C ALA A 65 8.94 2.70 1.90
N GLY A 66 8.92 3.37 0.74
CA GLY A 66 10.14 3.82 0.06
C GLY A 66 10.92 4.87 0.84
N VAL A 67 10.24 5.88 1.40
CA VAL A 67 10.86 6.92 2.25
C VAL A 67 11.52 6.30 3.47
N LEU A 68 10.84 5.36 4.13
CA LEU A 68 11.36 4.66 5.29
C LEU A 68 12.65 3.91 4.96
N LEU A 69 12.68 3.21 3.83
CA LEU A 69 13.86 2.48 3.36
C LEU A 69 15.06 3.43 3.18
N VAL A 70 14.85 4.57 2.52
CA VAL A 70 15.90 5.58 2.33
C VAL A 70 16.36 6.17 3.66
N LEU A 71 15.43 6.52 4.54
CA LEU A 71 15.73 7.16 5.83
C LEU A 71 16.56 6.24 6.74
N VAL A 72 16.24 4.94 6.78
CA VAL A 72 17.03 3.95 7.51
C VAL A 72 18.45 3.85 6.95
N ASN A 73 18.60 3.78 5.62
CA ASN A 73 19.93 3.70 5.01
C ASN A 73 20.78 4.96 5.29
N LEU A 74 20.16 6.15 5.27
CA LEU A 74 20.84 7.39 5.64
C LEU A 74 21.24 7.41 7.12
N LEU A 75 20.38 6.90 8.01
CA LEU A 75 20.68 6.80 9.44
C LEU A 75 21.86 5.86 9.70
N ILE A 76 21.95 4.74 8.99
CA ILE A 76 23.10 3.81 9.07
C ILE A 76 24.40 4.53 8.68
N LEU A 77 24.39 5.26 7.55
CA LEU A 77 25.56 6.01 7.10
C LEU A 77 25.96 7.09 8.12
N ALA A 78 24.99 7.75 8.74
CA ALA A 78 25.24 8.78 9.76
C ALA A 78 25.77 8.21 11.10
N LEU A 79 25.36 7.00 11.49
CA LEU A 79 25.74 6.37 12.76
C LEU A 79 27.09 5.61 12.72
N GLY A 80 27.86 5.74 11.64
CA GLY A 80 29.20 5.16 11.54
C GLY A 80 29.35 4.00 10.55
N GLY A 81 28.34 3.79 9.68
CA GLY A 81 28.44 2.85 8.56
C GLY A 81 28.16 1.38 8.92
N TYR A 82 28.36 0.50 7.95
CA TYR A 82 27.98 -0.92 8.01
C TYR A 82 29.03 -1.83 8.68
N GLU A 83 30.09 -1.25 9.23
CA GLU A 83 31.24 -1.99 9.80
C GLU A 83 30.90 -2.62 11.17
N GLY A 84 29.91 -2.09 11.89
CA GLY A 84 29.53 -2.56 13.23
C GLY A 84 28.46 -3.65 13.22
N THR A 85 28.66 -4.73 13.98
CA THR A 85 27.66 -5.81 14.16
C THR A 85 26.33 -5.30 14.74
N TYR A 86 26.38 -4.27 15.60
CA TYR A 86 25.19 -3.63 16.17
C TYR A 86 24.32 -2.95 15.10
N THR A 87 24.94 -2.33 14.09
CA THR A 87 24.24 -1.68 12.97
C THR A 87 23.38 -2.69 12.21
N TRP A 88 23.95 -3.84 11.85
CA TRP A 88 23.23 -4.89 11.14
C TRP A 88 22.03 -5.43 11.94
N MET A 89 22.22 -5.64 13.25
CA MET A 89 21.14 -6.08 14.13
C MET A 89 19.98 -5.06 14.19
N LEU A 90 20.29 -3.78 14.37
CA LEU A 90 19.28 -2.71 14.35
C LEU A 90 18.54 -2.65 13.01
N VAL A 91 19.26 -2.76 11.90
CA VAL A 91 18.69 -2.69 10.55
C VAL A 91 17.72 -3.82 10.30
N ILE A 92 18.10 -5.05 10.64
CA ILE A 92 17.24 -6.22 10.46
C ILE A 92 15.99 -6.11 11.33
N ILE A 93 16.12 -5.77 12.63
CA ILE A 93 14.97 -5.64 13.53
C ILE A 93 14.03 -4.53 13.04
N TYR A 94 14.57 -3.35 12.73
CA TYR A 94 13.76 -2.22 12.27
C TYR A 94 13.03 -2.55 10.96
N PHE A 95 13.78 -3.06 9.98
CA PHE A 95 13.23 -3.42 8.69
C PHE A 95 12.14 -4.47 8.83
N THR A 96 12.38 -5.56 9.57
CA THR A 96 11.40 -6.64 9.73
C THR A 96 10.14 -6.20 10.45
N VAL A 97 10.24 -5.44 11.54
CA VAL A 97 9.06 -4.96 12.28
C VAL A 97 8.23 -4.02 11.41
N CYS A 98 8.87 -3.05 10.75
CA CYS A 98 8.12 -2.11 9.94
C CYS A 98 7.56 -2.76 8.68
N HIS A 99 8.35 -3.58 7.99
CA HIS A 99 7.91 -4.35 6.82
C HIS A 99 6.72 -5.24 7.16
N SER A 100 6.78 -5.99 8.26
CA SER A 100 5.67 -6.86 8.69
C SER A 100 4.41 -6.06 8.96
N THR A 101 4.54 -4.88 9.59
CA THR A 101 3.41 -3.98 9.83
C THR A 101 2.78 -3.51 8.52
N LEU A 102 3.60 -3.09 7.55
CA LEU A 102 3.12 -2.64 6.24
C LEU A 102 2.47 -3.76 5.42
N VAL A 103 2.97 -5.00 5.52
CA VAL A 103 2.36 -6.19 4.91
C VAL A 103 1.01 -6.48 5.55
N LEU A 104 0.90 -6.47 6.89
CA LEU A 104 -0.37 -6.67 7.59
C LEU A 104 -1.42 -5.64 7.17
N LEU A 105 -1.02 -4.37 7.10
CA LEU A 105 -1.88 -3.30 6.60
C LEU A 105 -2.33 -3.58 5.15
N GLY A 106 -1.44 -4.00 4.26
CA GLY A 106 -1.81 -4.37 2.88
C GLY A 106 -2.80 -5.52 2.78
N VAL A 107 -2.64 -6.56 3.61
CA VAL A 107 -3.58 -7.70 3.63
C VAL A 107 -4.96 -7.27 4.13
N LEU A 108 -5.03 -6.38 5.13
CA LEU A 108 -6.29 -5.81 5.58
C LEU A 108 -6.97 -4.95 4.50
N GLY A 109 -6.19 -4.13 3.79
CA GLY A 109 -6.66 -3.34 2.65
C GLY A 109 -7.22 -4.22 1.52
N LEU A 110 -6.49 -5.28 1.15
CA LEU A 110 -6.94 -6.26 0.16
C LEU A 110 -8.22 -6.98 0.60
N ALA A 111 -8.30 -7.43 1.85
CA ALA A 111 -9.48 -8.12 2.38
C ALA A 111 -10.73 -7.21 2.32
N LYS A 112 -10.57 -5.91 2.61
CA LYS A 112 -11.64 -4.93 2.51
C LYS A 112 -12.04 -4.60 1.08
N ALA A 113 -11.06 -4.50 0.17
CA ALA A 113 -11.31 -4.37 -1.26
C ALA A 113 -12.07 -5.57 -1.82
N MET A 114 -11.74 -6.79 -1.39
CA MET A 114 -12.48 -8.01 -1.76
C MET A 114 -13.90 -8.03 -1.21
N ALA A 115 -14.16 -7.39 -0.08
CA ALA A 115 -15.50 -7.23 0.49
C ALA A 115 -16.29 -6.06 -0.12
N GLY A 116 -15.72 -5.31 -1.07
CA GLY A 116 -16.36 -4.14 -1.66
C GLY A 116 -16.59 -2.99 -0.66
N GLN A 117 -15.87 -3.00 0.46
CA GLN A 117 -16.00 -1.98 1.51
C GLN A 117 -15.00 -0.87 1.31
N CYS A 118 -15.43 0.37 1.52
CA CYS A 118 -14.50 1.48 1.68
C CYS A 118 -13.67 1.27 2.97
N PHE A 119 -12.35 1.38 2.84
CA PHE A 119 -11.44 1.20 3.97
C PHE A 119 -10.41 2.31 4.02
N ARG A 120 -10.20 2.84 5.23
CA ARG A 120 -9.25 3.90 5.52
C ARG A 120 -8.13 3.37 6.39
N PHE A 121 -6.88 3.53 5.96
CA PHE A 121 -5.75 3.22 6.83
C PHE A 121 -5.75 4.16 8.05
N PRO A 122 -5.56 3.63 9.27
CA PRO A 122 -5.64 4.44 10.49
C PRO A 122 -4.59 5.55 10.56
N TRP A 123 -3.48 5.44 9.82
CA TRP A 123 -2.36 6.41 9.89
C TRP A 123 -2.02 7.09 8.56
N VAL A 124 -2.42 6.54 7.40
CA VAL A 124 -2.04 7.04 6.06
C VAL A 124 -3.25 7.19 5.12
N GLY A 125 -4.47 7.06 5.64
CA GLY A 125 -5.69 7.07 4.81
C GLY A 125 -6.08 8.45 4.26
N CYS A 126 -6.45 8.49 2.97
CA CYS A 126 -7.07 9.67 2.35
C CYS A 126 -8.46 9.97 2.95
N PRO A 127 -8.95 11.23 2.86
CA PRO A 127 -10.34 11.52 3.19
C PRO A 127 -11.27 10.74 2.26
N LEU A 128 -12.26 10.06 2.84
CA LEU A 128 -13.25 9.29 2.08
C LEU A 128 -14.04 10.23 1.14
N PRO A 129 -14.29 9.82 -0.12
CA PRO A 129 -15.14 10.59 -1.01
C PRO A 129 -16.59 10.64 -0.47
N PRO A 130 -17.34 11.73 -0.72
CA PRO A 130 -18.72 11.86 -0.29
C PRO A 130 -19.57 10.73 -0.90
N GLY A 131 -20.12 9.86 -0.06
CA GLY A 131 -20.91 8.68 -0.46
C GLY A 131 -20.39 7.35 0.08
N CYS A 132 -19.18 7.29 0.63
CA CYS A 132 -18.71 6.14 1.42
C CYS A 132 -18.78 6.47 2.92
N GLN A 133 -19.60 5.71 3.66
CA GLN A 133 -19.61 5.72 5.12
C GLN A 133 -18.85 4.48 5.63
N ASP A 134 -18.15 4.66 6.76
CA ASP A 134 -17.37 3.62 7.46
C ASP A 134 -18.25 2.49 8.03
#